data_AF-A0A7V9GST0-F1
#
_entry.id   AF-A0A7V9GST0-F1
#
_cell.length_a   1.000
_cell.length_b   1.000
_cell.length_c   1.000
_cell.angle_alpha   90.00
_cell.angle_beta   90.00
_cell.angle_gamma   90.00
#
_symmetry.space_group_name_H-M   'P 1'
#
loop_
_entity.id
_entity.type
_entity.pdbx_description
1 polymer ?
#
loop_
_entity_poly.entity_id
_entity_poly.type
_entity_poly.pdbx_seq_one_letter_code
_entity_poly.pdbx_strand_id
1 'polypeptide(L)'
;MLVKVTALVVVLLIQVVLGGAVIALAATGKLEDLAGGGEESSKPAPRAATPAAARAPDAFDSERAFRTLRMQVRLGPRPAGSAASRKLAERIKAALPGARFQAVP
;
A
#
# COMPACT_ATOMS: atom_id res chain seq x y z
N MET A 1 9.79 45.56 4.47
CA MET A 1 9.24 44.75 3.35
C MET A 1 10.33 43.98 2.61
N LEU A 2 11.45 44.63 2.25
CA LEU A 2 12.58 44.02 1.52
C LEU A 2 13.13 42.73 2.18
N VAL A 3 13.37 42.72 3.50
CA VAL A 3 13.90 41.55 4.23
C VAL A 3 12.97 40.34 4.19
N LYS A 4 11.65 40.56 4.20
CA LYS A 4 10.63 39.49 4.11
C LYS A 4 10.59 38.87 2.71
N VAL A 5 10.77 39.69 1.67
CA VAL A 5 10.83 39.21 0.27
C VAL A 5 12.11 38.42 0.04
N THR A 6 13.26 38.90 0.50
CA THR A 6 14.53 38.16 0.38
C THR A 6 14.48 36.82 1.10
N ALA A 7 13.90 36.76 2.31
CA ALA A 7 13.72 35.50 3.03
C ALA A 7 12.81 34.51 2.26
N LEU A 8 11.73 35.00 1.65
CA LEU A 8 10.81 34.17 0.87
C LEU A 8 11.47 33.65 -0.41
N VAL A 9 12.27 34.47 -1.10
CA VAL A 9 13.05 34.05 -2.27
C VAL A 9 14.12 33.02 -1.87
N VAL A 10 14.80 33.20 -0.74
CA VAL A 10 15.78 32.22 -0.24
C VAL A 10 15.11 30.88 0.05
N VAL A 11 13.97 30.87 0.74
CA VAL A 11 13.20 29.65 1.01
C VAL A 11 12.74 28.98 -0.29
N LEU A 12 12.26 29.76 -1.27
CA LEU A 12 11.84 29.23 -2.57
C LEU A 12 13.02 28.58 -3.32
N LEU A 13 14.18 29.23 -3.34
CA LEU A 13 15.38 28.66 -3.97
C LEU A 13 15.83 27.36 -3.29
N ILE A 14 15.81 27.32 -1.96
CA ILE A 14 16.10 26.11 -1.19
C ILE A 14 15.14 24.98 -1.58
N GLN A 15 13.83 25.26 -1.68
CA GLN A 15 12.84 24.26 -2.08
C GLN A 15 13.04 23.74 -3.50
N VAL A 16 13.36 24.62 -4.45
CA VAL A 16 13.63 24.21 -5.84
C VAL A 16 14.88 23.33 -5.90
N VAL A 17 15.93 23.67 -5.15
CA VAL A 17 17.15 22.86 -5.08
C VAL A 17 16.88 21.50 -4.42
N LEU A 18 16.16 21.46 -3.29
CA LEU A 18 15.80 20.20 -2.63
C LEU A 18 14.91 19.33 -3.53
N GLY A 19 13.90 19.90 -4.17
CA GLY A 19 13.02 19.18 -5.08
C GLY A 19 13.77 18.61 -6.28
N GLY A 20 14.67 19.40 -6.88
CA GLY A 20 15.53 18.94 -7.97
C GLY A 20 16.48 17.81 -7.55
N ALA A 21 17.07 17.90 -6.36
CA ALA A 21 17.96 16.86 -5.83
C ALA A 21 17.23 15.52 -5.63
N VAL A 22 16.01 15.54 -5.09
CA VAL A 22 15.18 14.32 -4.92
C VAL A 22 14.86 13.68 -6.28
N ILE A 23 14.49 14.48 -7.29
CA ILE A 23 14.20 13.98 -8.64
C ILE A 23 15.45 13.36 -9.27
N ALA A 24 16.62 13.99 -9.13
CA ALA A 24 17.88 13.45 -9.63
C ALA A 24 18.30 12.14 -8.93
N LEU A 25 18.08 12.03 -7.62
CA LEU A 25 18.31 10.80 -6.86
C LEU A 25 17.35 9.67 -7.28
N ALA A 26 16.08 9.99 -7.56
CA ALA A 26 15.11 9.03 -8.07
C ALA A 26 15.50 8.51 -9.47
N ALA A 27 15.92 9.42 -10.36
CA ALA A 27 16.34 9.06 -11.72
C ALA A 27 17.60 8.18 -11.77
N THR A 28 18.39 8.16 -10.69
CA THR A 28 19.65 7.40 -10.60
C THR A 28 19.53 6.12 -9.74
N GLY A 29 18.33 5.78 -9.26
CA GLY A 29 18.10 4.62 -8.37
C GLY A 29 18.65 4.78 -6.94
N LYS A 30 19.45 5.81 -6.68
CA LYS A 30 20.05 6.09 -5.36
C LYS A 30 19.04 6.50 -4.29
N LEU A 31 17.83 6.87 -4.71
CA LEU A 31 16.74 7.12 -3.77
C LEU A 31 16.32 5.83 -3.04
N GLU A 32 16.39 4.67 -3.71
CA GLU A 32 16.00 3.37 -3.15
C GLU A 32 17.00 2.91 -2.06
N ASP A 33 18.29 3.20 -2.25
CA ASP A 33 19.35 2.97 -1.25
C ASP A 33 19.17 3.84 0.01
N LEU A 34 18.72 5.10 -0.14
CA LEU A 34 18.41 5.98 0.99
C LEU A 34 17.05 5.69 1.64
N ALA A 35 16.09 5.18 0.85
CA ALA A 35 14.71 4.92 1.29
C ALA A 35 14.48 3.48 1.79
N GLY A 36 15.49 2.61 1.72
CA GLY A 36 15.43 1.24 2.27
C GLY A 36 14.72 0.24 1.36
N GLY A 37 14.96 0.30 0.05
CA GLY A 37 14.49 -0.69 -0.93
C GLY A 37 15.40 -1.92 -1.01
N GLY A 38 15.63 -2.61 0.10
CA GLY A 38 16.39 -3.86 0.11
C GLY A 38 15.51 -5.03 -0.31
N GLU A 39 15.65 -5.52 -1.55
CA GLU A 39 15.13 -6.83 -1.91
C GLU A 39 15.91 -7.89 -1.12
N GLU A 40 15.28 -8.47 -0.10
CA GLU A 40 15.80 -9.66 0.56
C GLU A 40 15.76 -10.85 -0.41
N SER A 41 16.79 -10.95 -1.25
CA SER A 41 17.09 -12.13 -2.05
C SER A 41 17.46 -13.29 -1.11
N SER A 42 16.44 -13.98 -0.62
CA SER A 42 16.57 -15.18 0.21
C SER A 42 17.22 -16.31 -0.59
N LYS A 43 18.53 -16.48 -0.41
CA LYS A 43 19.27 -17.70 -0.80
C LYS A 43 18.79 -18.86 0.08
N PRO A 44 18.23 -19.97 -0.46
CA PRO A 44 17.77 -21.05 0.40
C PRO A 44 18.98 -21.85 0.93
N ALA A 45 19.06 -21.98 2.25
CA ALA A 45 19.89 -22.99 2.90
C ALA A 45 19.24 -24.39 2.71
N PRO A 46 20.03 -25.49 2.60
CA PRO A 46 19.46 -26.81 2.36
C PRO A 46 18.75 -27.30 3.62
N ARG A 47 17.41 -27.36 3.57
CA ARG A 47 16.57 -27.94 4.64
C ARG A 47 16.11 -29.33 4.18
N ALA A 48 16.45 -30.34 4.99
CA ALA A 48 16.06 -31.73 4.76
C ALA A 48 14.54 -31.86 4.56
N ALA A 49 14.16 -32.58 3.49
CA ALA A 49 12.80 -32.70 3.00
C ALA A 49 11.96 -33.64 3.87
N THR A 50 10.88 -33.11 4.44
CA THR A 50 9.68 -33.89 4.75
C THR A 50 8.74 -33.83 3.53
N PRO A 51 8.12 -34.94 3.08
CA PRO A 51 7.18 -34.89 1.98
C PRO A 51 5.87 -34.27 2.47
N ALA A 52 5.80 -32.94 2.40
CA ALA A 52 4.52 -32.24 2.46
C ALA A 52 3.76 -32.58 1.18
N ALA A 53 2.56 -33.14 1.31
CA ALA A 53 1.61 -33.22 0.20
C ALA A 53 1.58 -31.84 -0.46
N ALA A 54 1.96 -31.77 -1.73
CA ALA A 54 2.06 -30.53 -2.48
C ALA A 54 0.65 -29.95 -2.62
N ARG A 55 0.24 -29.14 -1.64
CA ARG A 55 -0.93 -28.27 -1.77
C ARG A 55 -0.59 -27.37 -2.94
N ALA A 56 -1.41 -27.44 -3.99
CA ALA A 56 -1.28 -26.53 -5.12
C ALA A 56 -1.13 -25.10 -4.57
N PRO A 57 -0.19 -24.30 -5.10
CA PRO A 57 -0.01 -22.93 -4.61
C PRO A 57 -1.36 -22.22 -4.68
N ASP A 58 -1.77 -21.57 -3.59
CA ASP A 58 -2.95 -20.70 -3.57
C ASP A 58 -2.68 -19.56 -4.57
N ALA A 59 -3.10 -19.75 -5.81
CA ALA A 59 -2.88 -18.79 -6.88
C ALA A 59 -3.85 -17.61 -6.70
N PHE A 60 -3.29 -16.40 -6.66
CA PHE A 60 -4.07 -15.18 -6.61
C PHE A 60 -4.80 -14.94 -7.94
N ASP A 61 -6.12 -14.78 -7.88
CA ASP A 61 -6.98 -14.44 -9.03
C ASP A 61 -7.21 -12.92 -9.10
N SER A 62 -6.46 -12.26 -9.98
CA SER A 62 -6.50 -10.81 -10.17
C SER A 62 -7.85 -10.30 -10.72
N GLU A 63 -8.49 -11.05 -11.62
CA GLU A 63 -9.78 -10.66 -12.17
C GLU A 63 -10.90 -10.73 -11.13
N ARG A 64 -10.92 -11.80 -10.32
CA ARG A 64 -11.86 -11.93 -9.20
C ARG A 64 -11.62 -10.84 -8.16
N ALA A 65 -10.37 -10.53 -7.85
CA ALA A 65 -10.03 -9.44 -6.94
C ALA A 65 -10.56 -8.09 -7.46
N PHE A 66 -10.31 -7.76 -8.73
CA PHE A 66 -10.74 -6.50 -9.32
C PHE A 66 -12.27 -6.38 -9.47
N ARG A 67 -12.96 -7.48 -9.81
CA ARG A 67 -14.44 -7.53 -9.77
C ARG A 67 -14.98 -7.24 -8.37
N THR A 68 -14.35 -7.83 -7.35
CA THR A 68 -14.72 -7.59 -5.95
C THR A 68 -14.50 -6.13 -5.58
N LEU A 69 -13.36 -5.52 -5.97
CA LEU A 69 -13.09 -4.11 -5.77
C LEU A 69 -14.15 -3.21 -6.42
N ARG A 70 -14.50 -3.44 -7.69
CA ARG A 70 -15.55 -2.67 -8.39
C ARG A 70 -16.89 -2.77 -7.67
N MET A 71 -17.27 -3.95 -7.19
CA MET A 71 -18.48 -4.13 -6.37
C MET A 71 -18.42 -3.29 -5.10
N GLN A 72 -17.24 -3.20 -4.47
CA GLN A 72 -17.07 -2.39 -3.28
C GLN A 72 -17.19 -0.90 -3.58
N VAL A 73 -16.54 -0.40 -4.63
CA VAL A 73 -16.56 1.03 -5.00
C VAL A 73 -17.97 1.49 -5.39
N ARG A 74 -18.75 0.63 -6.09
CA ARG A 74 -20.14 0.95 -6.50
C ARG A 74 -21.09 1.22 -5.33
N LEU A 75 -20.76 0.81 -4.11
CA LEU A 75 -21.59 1.08 -2.94
C LEU A 75 -21.35 2.48 -2.34
N GLY A 76 -20.43 3.26 -2.92
CA GLY A 76 -20.13 4.64 -2.50
C GLY A 76 -19.19 4.73 -1.29
N PRO A 77 -18.98 5.95 -0.76
CA PRO A 77 -18.17 6.17 0.44
C PRO A 77 -18.65 5.30 1.61
N ARG A 78 -17.69 4.74 2.36
CA ARG A 78 -17.97 3.88 3.52
C ARG A 78 -17.24 4.35 4.77
N PRO A 79 -17.67 5.47 5.37
CA PRO A 79 -17.19 5.81 6.70
C PRO A 79 -17.58 4.71 7.69
N ALA A 80 -16.80 4.59 8.77
CA ALA A 80 -17.08 3.69 9.88
C ALA A 80 -18.51 3.91 10.41
N GLY A 81 -19.20 2.83 10.79
CA GLY A 81 -20.56 2.88 11.33
C GLY A 81 -21.68 3.11 10.30
N SER A 82 -21.37 3.49 9.06
CA SER A 82 -22.39 3.73 8.03
C SER A 82 -23.16 2.48 7.59
N ALA A 83 -24.39 2.67 7.08
CA ALA A 83 -25.17 1.60 6.48
C ALA A 83 -24.45 0.94 5.28
N ALA A 84 -23.70 1.73 4.50
CA ALA A 84 -22.91 1.22 3.38
C ALA A 84 -21.75 0.33 3.84
N SER A 85 -21.02 0.70 4.91
CA SER A 85 -19.95 -0.14 5.51
C SER A 85 -20.54 -1.43 6.07
N ARG A 86 -21.69 -1.35 6.74
CA ARG A 86 -22.40 -2.53 7.25
C ARG A 86 -22.81 -3.50 6.15
N LYS A 87 -23.39 -3.00 5.06
CA LYS A 87 -23.80 -3.83 3.90
C LYS A 87 -22.64 -4.59 3.26
N LEU A 88 -21.45 -4.00 3.23
CA LEU A 88 -20.24 -4.70 2.78
C LEU A 88 -19.77 -5.73 3.80
N ALA A 89 -19.76 -5.37 5.09
CA ALA A 89 -19.34 -6.27 6.15
C ALA A 89 -20.18 -7.56 6.17
N GLU A 90 -21.49 -7.49 5.94
CA GLU A 90 -22.36 -8.67 5.80
C GLU A 90 -21.92 -9.58 4.64
N ARG A 91 -21.58 -8.99 3.49
CA ARG A 91 -21.11 -9.75 2.31
C ARG A 91 -19.76 -10.43 2.56
N ILE A 92 -18.84 -9.72 3.20
CA ILE A 92 -17.52 -10.24 3.56
C ILE A 92 -17.67 -11.36 4.59
N LYS A 93 -18.53 -11.18 5.60
CA LYS A 93 -18.78 -12.20 6.63
C LYS A 93 -19.31 -13.51 6.04
N ALA A 94 -20.19 -13.44 5.04
CA ALA A 94 -20.69 -14.62 4.35
C ALA A 94 -19.62 -15.35 3.51
N ALA A 95 -18.57 -14.65 3.07
CA ALA A 95 -17.55 -15.19 2.19
C ALA A 95 -16.31 -15.73 2.92
N LEU A 96 -16.12 -15.41 4.21
CA LEU A 96 -14.94 -15.81 4.97
C LEU A 96 -15.30 -16.74 6.15
N PRO A 97 -14.61 -17.88 6.30
CA PRO A 97 -14.77 -18.72 7.48
C PRO A 97 -14.30 -17.97 8.74
N GLY A 98 -15.10 -18.02 9.80
CA GLY A 98 -14.76 -17.41 11.09
C GLY A 98 -14.85 -15.88 11.16
N ALA A 99 -15.45 -15.23 10.16
CA ALA A 99 -15.61 -13.78 10.15
C ALA A 99 -16.57 -13.27 11.24
N ARG A 100 -16.19 -12.14 11.87
CA ARG A 100 -16.91 -11.49 12.97
C ARG A 100 -16.94 -9.98 12.78
N PHE A 101 -17.95 -9.32 13.33
CA PHE A 101 -18.02 -7.86 13.32
C PHE A 101 -17.14 -7.26 14.41
N GLN A 102 -16.51 -6.13 14.11
CA GLN A 102 -15.78 -5.31 15.09
C GLN A 102 -16.63 -4.08 15.43
N ALA A 103 -16.63 -3.69 16.70
CA ALA A 103 -17.19 -2.42 17.12
C ALA A 103 -16.32 -1.27 16.57
N VAL A 104 -16.98 -0.24 16.06
CA VAL A 104 -16.33 0.98 15.55
C VAL A 104 -16.73 2.15 16.46
N PRO A 105 -15.80 3.08 16.75
CA PRO A 105 -16.06 4.27 17.56
C PRO A 105 -17.05 5.23 16.89
#